data_AF-A0A3C2EG88-F1
#
_entry.id   AF-A0A3C2EG88-F1
#
_cell.length_a   1.000
_cell.length_b   1.000
_cell.length_c   1.000
_cell.angle_alpha   90.00
_cell.angle_beta   90.00
_cell.angle_gamma   90.00
#
_symmetry.space_group_name_H-M   'P 1'
#
loop_
_entity.id
_entity.type
_entity.pdbx_description
1 polymer ?
#
loop_
_entity_poly.entity_id
_entity_poly.type
_entity_poly.pdbx_seq_one_letter_code
_entity_poly.pdbx_strand_id
1 'polypeptide(L)'
;SSDLIPENQPSSVSETPESFGQKSDTLSRKPASSKKTISKNKPASPGYQSDFTKWLLEKSSGKPKPEAQIQDKKAEDHGFKIEDSNQLRDEIVSEPLAALYAQQGLIKEAIEMYTKLSLKIPDKSTYFAEIIKKLKKSN
;
A
#
# COMPACT_ATOMS: atom_id res chain seq x y z
N SER A 1 -16.26 -23.12 57.58
CA SER A 1 -17.11 -22.14 56.90
C SER A 1 -16.91 -22.31 55.42
N SER A 2 -17.87 -22.98 54.81
CA SER A 2 -17.99 -23.17 53.38
C SER A 2 -18.97 -22.11 52.91
N ASP A 3 -18.53 -21.13 52.14
CA ASP A 3 -19.45 -20.24 51.44
C ASP A 3 -19.17 -20.35 49.95
N LEU A 4 -20.08 -21.11 49.33
CA LEU A 4 -20.23 -21.26 47.90
C LEU A 4 -20.61 -19.90 47.29
N ILE A 5 -19.89 -19.47 46.26
CA ILE A 5 -20.35 -18.42 45.36
C ILE A 5 -21.01 -19.13 44.16
N PRO A 6 -22.29 -18.87 43.85
CA PRO A 6 -22.94 -19.52 42.73
C PRO A 6 -22.54 -18.89 41.40
N GLU A 7 -22.21 -19.79 40.48
CA GLU A 7 -22.03 -19.64 39.05
C GLU A 7 -23.30 -19.03 38.41
N ASN A 8 -23.15 -17.96 37.64
CA ASN A 8 -24.27 -17.24 37.02
C ASN A 8 -24.04 -17.08 35.50
N GLN A 9 -24.50 -18.07 34.74
CA GLN A 9 -24.93 -18.03 33.33
C GLN A 9 -25.81 -19.27 33.08
N PRO A 10 -26.68 -19.37 32.05
CA PRO A 10 -27.20 -18.37 31.11
C PRO A 10 -28.76 -18.35 31.06
N SER A 11 -29.39 -17.18 30.88
CA SER A 11 -30.83 -17.12 30.63
C SER A 11 -31.16 -17.40 29.16
N SER A 12 -31.73 -18.59 28.96
CA SER A 12 -32.51 -19.00 27.80
C SER A 12 -33.72 -18.07 27.64
N VAL A 13 -33.84 -17.43 26.47
CA VAL A 13 -35.09 -16.77 26.06
C VAL A 13 -35.67 -17.54 24.89
N SER A 14 -36.89 -17.97 25.13
CA SER A 14 -37.73 -18.89 24.39
C SER A 14 -38.11 -18.42 22.99
N GLU A 15 -38.09 -19.38 22.08
CA GLU A 15 -38.72 -19.37 20.77
C GLU A 15 -40.25 -19.14 20.87
N THR A 16 -40.79 -18.35 19.95
CA THR A 16 -42.13 -18.58 19.39
C THR A 16 -42.05 -18.45 17.86
N PRO A 17 -42.58 -19.42 17.10
CA PRO A 17 -42.58 -19.41 15.65
C PRO A 17 -43.91 -18.86 15.11
N GLU A 18 -43.87 -17.79 14.31
CA GLU A 18 -45.04 -17.34 13.56
C GLU A 18 -44.75 -17.18 12.06
N SER A 19 -45.33 -18.13 11.32
CA SER A 19 -46.04 -17.97 10.04
C SER A 19 -45.31 -17.44 8.81
N PHE A 20 -44.83 -18.40 8.02
CA PHE A 20 -45.12 -18.59 6.59
C PHE A 20 -45.63 -17.36 5.78
N GLY A 21 -44.76 -16.87 4.90
CA GLY A 21 -45.09 -15.97 3.80
C GLY A 21 -44.11 -16.15 2.64
N GLN A 22 -44.16 -17.31 1.97
CA GLN A 22 -43.55 -17.47 0.64
C GLN A 22 -44.34 -16.66 -0.36
N LYS A 23 -43.73 -15.69 -1.05
CA LYS A 23 -43.87 -15.45 -2.51
C LYS A 23 -42.58 -14.81 -3.06
N SER A 24 -42.08 -15.44 -4.11
CA SER A 24 -40.88 -15.15 -4.89
C SER A 24 -41.05 -13.95 -5.83
N ASP A 25 -40.09 -13.02 -5.80
CA ASP A 25 -39.75 -12.22 -6.98
C ASP A 25 -38.22 -12.20 -7.14
N THR A 26 -37.75 -13.05 -8.04
CA THR A 26 -36.37 -13.09 -8.51
C THR A 26 -36.11 -11.91 -9.45
N LEU A 27 -35.77 -10.74 -8.91
CA LEU A 27 -35.04 -9.73 -9.68
C LEU A 27 -33.55 -10.02 -9.59
N SER A 28 -33.09 -10.75 -10.60
CA SER A 28 -31.69 -10.90 -10.99
C SER A 28 -30.99 -9.53 -11.05
N ARG A 29 -30.27 -9.15 -9.99
CA ARG A 29 -29.22 -8.13 -10.04
C ARG A 29 -27.89 -8.83 -9.79
N LYS A 30 -27.22 -9.14 -10.90
CA LYS A 30 -25.83 -9.60 -10.92
C LYS A 30 -24.94 -8.63 -10.12
N PRO A 31 -23.97 -9.12 -9.34
CA PRO A 31 -23.01 -8.25 -8.67
C PRO A 31 -22.09 -7.60 -9.70
N ALA A 32 -22.23 -6.29 -9.89
CA ALA A 32 -21.20 -5.48 -10.51
C ALA A 32 -20.03 -5.37 -9.51
N SER A 33 -19.14 -6.36 -9.60
CA SER A 33 -17.80 -6.30 -9.07
C SER A 33 -17.09 -5.09 -9.69
N SER A 34 -17.00 -3.98 -8.97
CA SER A 34 -16.05 -2.90 -9.28
C SER A 34 -14.64 -3.36 -8.92
N LYS A 35 -14.18 -4.43 -9.56
CA LYS A 35 -12.76 -4.64 -9.79
C LYS A 35 -12.34 -3.49 -10.69
N LYS A 36 -11.41 -2.66 -10.21
CA LYS A 36 -10.57 -1.83 -11.07
C LYS A 36 -9.91 -2.77 -12.06
N THR A 37 -10.55 -2.97 -13.20
CA THR A 37 -10.02 -3.75 -14.30
C THR A 37 -8.81 -2.98 -14.79
N ILE A 38 -7.62 -3.53 -14.54
CA ILE A 38 -6.51 -3.30 -15.45
C ILE A 38 -7.07 -3.67 -16.83
N SER A 39 -7.25 -2.67 -17.69
CA SER A 39 -7.74 -2.87 -19.04
C SER A 39 -6.79 -3.84 -19.73
N LYS A 40 -7.21 -5.11 -19.85
CA LYS A 40 -6.55 -6.08 -20.72
C LYS A 40 -6.93 -5.76 -22.15
N ASN A 41 -6.51 -4.61 -22.64
CA ASN A 41 -6.30 -4.43 -24.07
C ASN A 41 -4.95 -5.07 -24.35
N LYS A 42 -5.00 -6.34 -24.78
CA LYS A 42 -3.90 -6.99 -25.48
C LYS A 42 -4.05 -6.63 -26.97
N PRO A 43 -3.35 -5.62 -27.51
CA PRO A 43 -3.01 -5.65 -28.92
C PRO A 43 -1.83 -6.62 -29.06
N ALA A 44 -2.08 -7.73 -29.74
CA ALA A 44 -1.01 -8.53 -30.33
C ALA A 44 -0.35 -7.67 -31.42
N SER A 45 0.64 -6.88 -31.02
CA SER A 45 1.54 -6.18 -31.93
C SER A 45 2.95 -6.31 -31.34
N PRO A 46 3.97 -6.73 -32.13
CA PRO A 46 5.33 -6.79 -31.66
C PRO A 46 5.83 -5.36 -31.47
N GLY A 47 5.63 -4.79 -30.27
CA GLY A 47 6.16 -3.47 -29.93
C GLY A 47 5.28 -2.55 -29.09
N TYR A 48 4.33 -3.03 -28.29
CA TYR A 48 3.67 -2.14 -27.33
C TYR A 48 4.65 -1.77 -26.19
N GLN A 49 5.37 -0.68 -26.38
CA GLN A 49 6.17 -0.04 -25.34
C GLN A 49 5.31 1.01 -24.63
N SER A 50 5.37 1.04 -23.29
CA SER A 50 4.65 2.06 -22.52
C SER A 50 5.16 3.46 -22.87
N ASP A 51 4.33 4.49 -22.67
CA ASP A 51 4.76 5.89 -22.82
C ASP A 51 6.00 6.20 -21.97
N PHE A 52 6.12 5.52 -20.83
CA PHE A 52 7.29 5.58 -19.98
C PHE A 52 8.54 4.95 -20.64
N THR A 53 8.41 3.77 -21.26
CA THR A 53 9.52 3.11 -21.98
C THR A 53 10.00 3.95 -23.16
N LYS A 54 9.08 4.59 -23.90
CA LYS A 54 9.40 5.48 -25.00
C LYS A 54 10.16 6.73 -24.53
N TRP A 55 9.68 7.36 -23.45
CA TRP A 55 10.36 8.51 -22.84
C TRP A 55 11.76 8.16 -22.30
N LEU A 56 11.93 6.97 -21.70
CA LEU A 56 13.22 6.50 -21.20
C LEU A 56 14.23 6.30 -22.34
N LEU A 57 13.79 5.73 -23.46
CA LEU A 57 14.61 5.51 -24.65
C LEU A 57 15.00 6.82 -25.33
N GLU A 58 14.07 7.78 -25.38
CA GLU A 58 14.32 9.12 -25.92
C GLU A 58 15.36 9.89 -25.09
N LYS A 59 15.29 9.80 -23.77
CA LYS A 59 16.24 10.47 -22.87
C LYS A 59 17.62 9.82 -22.85
N SER A 60 17.69 8.49 -23.02
CA SER A 60 18.97 7.74 -23.07
C SER A 60 19.66 7.81 -24.43
N SER A 61 18.92 8.11 -25.51
CA SER A 61 19.45 8.22 -26.88
C SER A 61 20.06 9.58 -27.22
N GLY A 62 20.31 10.43 -26.21
CA GLY A 62 21.08 11.66 -26.37
C GLY A 62 22.51 11.35 -26.79
N LYS A 63 22.79 11.36 -28.09
CA LYS A 63 24.17 11.33 -28.59
C LYS A 63 24.94 12.53 -28.01
N PRO A 64 26.18 12.36 -27.53
CA PRO A 64 27.01 13.50 -27.15
C PRO A 64 27.20 14.37 -28.39
N LYS A 65 26.83 15.65 -28.30
CA LYS A 65 27.08 16.65 -29.34
C LYS A 65 28.59 16.96 -29.34
N PRO A 66 29.32 16.71 -30.44
CA PRO A 66 30.70 17.17 -30.54
C PRO A 66 30.72 18.66 -30.87
N GLU A 67 31.66 19.35 -30.23
CA GLU A 67 32.20 20.67 -30.56
C GLU A 67 31.29 21.91 -30.45
N ALA A 68 31.24 22.48 -29.25
CA ALA A 68 31.12 23.92 -29.07
C ALA A 68 32.16 24.37 -28.03
N GLN A 69 33.26 24.92 -28.56
CA GLN A 69 34.23 25.84 -27.97
C GLN A 69 34.05 26.15 -26.47
N ILE A 70 35.03 25.69 -25.70
CA ILE A 70 35.24 25.97 -24.29
C ILE A 70 35.22 27.49 -24.08
N GLN A 71 34.13 27.99 -23.51
CA GLN A 71 34.16 29.21 -22.73
C GLN A 71 34.04 28.77 -21.28
N ASP A 72 35.05 29.11 -20.49
CA ASP A 72 35.16 28.85 -19.06
C ASP A 72 34.00 29.47 -18.30
N LYS A 73 32.84 28.80 -18.33
CA LYS A 73 31.75 29.00 -17.40
C LYS A 73 31.96 27.92 -16.35
N LYS A 74 32.82 28.28 -15.40
CA LYS A 74 32.96 27.76 -14.04
C LYS A 74 31.96 26.63 -13.77
N ALA A 75 32.47 25.41 -13.67
CA ALA A 75 31.69 24.27 -13.19
C ALA A 75 31.07 24.68 -11.84
N GLU A 76 29.81 25.07 -11.86
CA GLU A 76 28.96 25.02 -10.70
C GLU A 76 28.83 23.52 -10.41
N ASP A 77 29.76 23.07 -9.60
CA ASP A 77 29.76 21.84 -8.86
C ASP A 77 28.40 21.72 -8.18
N HIS A 78 27.41 21.18 -8.89
CA HIS A 78 26.22 20.58 -8.30
C HIS A 78 26.59 19.25 -7.62
N GLY A 79 27.76 19.22 -6.96
CA GLY A 79 28.09 18.26 -5.95
C GLY A 79 26.96 18.29 -4.95
N PHE A 80 26.20 17.20 -4.91
CA PHE A 80 25.35 16.91 -3.78
C PHE A 80 26.28 16.87 -2.57
N LYS A 81 26.32 17.99 -1.84
CA LYS A 81 27.15 18.15 -0.66
C LYS A 81 26.57 17.24 0.40
N ILE A 82 27.13 16.04 0.49
CA ILE A 82 26.89 15.12 1.60
C ILE A 82 27.62 15.73 2.79
N GLU A 83 26.95 16.62 3.51
CA GLU A 83 27.42 17.06 4.82
C GLU A 83 27.25 15.88 5.77
N ASP A 84 28.34 15.18 6.03
CA ASP A 84 28.36 14.09 7.00
C ASP A 84 28.39 14.63 8.44
N SER A 85 27.71 13.88 9.32
CA SER A 85 28.03 13.73 10.74
C SER A 85 27.19 14.47 11.80
N ASN A 86 25.86 14.57 11.66
CA ASN A 86 24.90 14.33 12.77
C ASN A 86 23.42 14.44 12.36
N GLN A 87 23.09 14.68 11.07
CA GLN A 87 21.70 14.57 10.65
C GLN A 87 21.25 13.12 10.79
N LEU A 88 20.25 12.87 11.66
CA LEU A 88 19.46 11.64 11.61
C LEU A 88 19.12 11.43 10.14
N ARG A 89 19.66 10.37 9.52
CA ARG A 89 19.31 10.03 8.15
C ARG A 89 17.81 9.87 8.12
N ASP A 90 17.11 10.78 7.46
CA ASP A 90 15.67 10.69 7.31
C ASP A 90 15.40 9.41 6.54
N GLU A 91 14.94 8.40 7.27
CA GLU A 91 14.65 7.12 6.69
C GLU A 91 13.53 7.31 5.68
N ILE A 92 13.74 6.82 4.46
CA ILE A 92 12.77 6.94 3.38
C ILE A 92 11.62 6.00 3.72
N VAL A 93 10.52 6.57 4.21
CA VAL A 93 9.33 5.82 4.58
C VAL A 93 8.19 6.16 3.61
N SER A 94 7.62 5.14 2.97
CA SER A 94 6.45 5.29 2.12
C SER A 94 5.54 4.06 2.23
N GLU A 95 4.23 4.25 2.01
CA GLU A 95 3.23 3.16 2.02
C GLU A 95 3.56 2.01 1.05
N PRO A 96 3.84 2.26 -0.25
CA PRO A 96 4.14 1.16 -1.18
C PRO A 96 5.42 0.40 -0.80
N LEU A 97 6.39 1.09 -0.21
CA LEU A 97 7.59 0.46 0.32
C LEU A 97 7.23 -0.48 1.48
N ALA A 98 6.51 0.00 2.49
CA ALA A 98 6.04 -0.82 3.61
C ALA A 98 5.24 -2.06 3.17
N ALA A 99 4.39 -1.89 2.15
CA ALA A 99 3.65 -2.99 1.54
C ALA A 99 4.57 -4.03 0.88
N LEU A 100 5.62 -3.59 0.19
CA LEU A 100 6.60 -4.49 -0.43
C LEU A 100 7.35 -5.32 0.63
N TYR A 101 7.77 -4.71 1.74
CA TYR A 101 8.40 -5.44 2.85
C TYR A 101 7.47 -6.50 3.43
N ALA A 102 6.19 -6.17 3.61
CA ALA A 102 5.20 -7.15 4.06
C ALA A 102 5.04 -8.31 3.06
N GLN A 103 5.03 -8.02 1.75
CA GLN A 103 4.95 -9.04 0.70
C GLN A 103 6.18 -9.97 0.67
N GLN A 104 7.35 -9.45 1.01
CA GLN A 104 8.60 -10.21 1.11
C GLN A 104 8.70 -11.04 2.41
N GLY A 105 7.72 -10.95 3.31
CA GLY A 105 7.76 -11.61 4.61
C GLY A 105 8.61 -10.88 5.67
N LEU A 106 9.09 -9.67 5.37
CA LEU A 106 9.82 -8.81 6.30
C LEU A 106 8.84 -8.07 7.21
N ILE A 107 8.11 -8.82 8.03
CA ILE A 107 6.98 -8.31 8.82
C ILE A 107 7.42 -7.25 9.83
N LYS A 108 8.58 -7.41 10.46
CA LYS A 108 9.11 -6.44 11.44
C LYS A 108 9.36 -5.07 10.81
N GLU A 109 10.12 -5.04 9.71
CA GLU A 109 10.41 -3.83 8.93
C GLU A 109 9.14 -3.14 8.43
N ALA A 110 8.17 -3.93 7.94
CA ALA A 110 6.88 -3.40 7.51
C ALA A 110 6.12 -2.72 8.66
N ILE A 111 6.07 -3.35 9.84
CA ILE A 111 5.41 -2.78 11.03
C ILE A 111 6.09 -1.47 11.45
N GLU A 112 7.42 -1.42 11.48
CA GLU A 112 8.16 -0.21 11.83
C GLU A 112 7.87 0.93 10.87
N MET A 113 7.86 0.66 9.56
CA MET A 113 7.53 1.68 8.57
C MET A 113 6.09 2.16 8.68
N TYR A 114 5.11 1.27 8.86
CA TYR A 114 3.73 1.69 9.07
C TYR A 114 3.56 2.51 10.36
N THR A 115 4.33 2.19 11.40
CA THR A 115 4.35 2.98 12.64
C THR A 115 4.90 4.38 12.39
N LYS A 116 6.02 4.49 11.65
CA LYS A 116 6.61 5.78 11.24
C LYS A 116 5.62 6.58 10.37
N LEU A 117 4.87 5.92 9.48
CA LEU A 117 3.82 6.56 8.67
C LEU A 117 2.67 7.10 9.51
N SER A 118 2.22 6.40 10.54
CA SER A 118 1.18 6.90 11.45
C SER A 118 1.59 8.19 12.17
N LEU A 119 2.88 8.32 12.49
CA LEU A 119 3.42 9.55 13.11
C LEU A 119 3.53 10.69 12.11
N LYS A 120 3.91 10.40 10.85
CA LYS A 120 4.05 11.40 9.79
C LYS A 120 2.70 11.85 9.20
N ILE A 121 1.70 10.97 9.17
CA ILE A 121 0.40 11.20 8.51
C ILE A 121 -0.73 10.80 9.48
N PRO A 122 -1.05 11.65 10.47
CA PRO A 122 -2.02 11.31 11.52
C PRO A 122 -3.43 11.05 10.98
N ASP A 123 -3.83 11.69 9.88
CA ASP A 123 -5.14 11.50 9.23
C ASP A 123 -5.40 10.04 8.82
N LYS A 124 -4.32 9.30 8.52
CA LYS A 124 -4.36 7.88 8.14
C LYS A 124 -3.92 6.94 9.27
N SER A 125 -3.73 7.45 10.49
CA SER A 125 -3.20 6.67 11.61
C SER A 125 -4.04 5.41 11.91
N THR A 126 -5.38 5.52 11.86
CA THR A 126 -6.30 4.38 12.04
C THR A 126 -6.10 3.30 10.98
N TYR A 127 -5.98 3.70 9.71
CA TYR A 127 -5.70 2.80 8.59
C TYR A 127 -4.39 2.03 8.78
N PHE A 128 -3.31 2.72 9.14
CA PHE A 128 -2.02 2.07 9.40
C PHE A 128 -2.08 1.14 10.62
N ALA A 129 -2.79 1.54 11.68
CA ALA A 129 -2.99 0.70 12.86
C ALA A 129 -3.70 -0.63 12.54
N GLU A 130 -4.71 -0.60 11.65
CA GLU A 130 -5.37 -1.82 11.17
C GLU A 130 -4.42 -2.73 10.39
N ILE A 131 -3.57 -2.17 9.52
CA ILE A 131 -2.57 -2.93 8.77
C ILE A 131 -1.57 -3.58 9.74
N ILE A 132 -1.04 -2.81 10.71
CA ILE A 132 -0.12 -3.33 11.73
C ILE A 132 -0.77 -4.48 12.51
N LYS A 133 -2.05 -4.36 12.88
CA LYS A 133 -2.79 -5.41 13.58
C LYS A 133 -2.92 -6.68 12.73
N LYS A 134 -3.18 -6.54 11.43
CA LYS A 134 -3.24 -7.67 10.49
C LYS A 134 -1.88 -8.36 10.36
N LEU A 135 -0.81 -7.58 10.17
CA LEU A 135 0.56 -8.08 10.04
C LEU A 135 1.03 -8.83 11.30
N LYS A 136 0.69 -8.32 12.49
CA LYS A 136 0.98 -9.00 13.77
C LYS A 136 0.21 -10.31 13.96
N LYS A 137 -0.93 -10.49 13.30
CA LYS A 137 -1.72 -11.73 13.37
C LYS A 137 -1.22 -12.80 12.39
N SER A 138 -0.57 -12.38 11.31
CA SER A 138 -0.05 -13.27 10.26
C SER A 138 1.35 -13.84 10.54
N ASN A 139 2.02 -13.42 11.62
CA ASN A 139 3.36 -13.85 12.01
C ASN A 139 3.31 -14.55 13.37
#